data_AF-A0A0F9EWF7-F1
#
_entry.id   AF-A0A0F9EWF7-F1
#
_cell.length_a   1.000
_cell.length_b   1.000
_cell.length_c   1.000
_cell.angle_alpha   90.00
_cell.angle_beta   90.00
_cell.angle_gamma   90.00
#
_symmetry.space_group_name_H-M   'P 1'
#
loop_
_entity.id
_entity.type
_entity.pdbx_description
1 polymer ?
#
loop_
_entity_poly.entity_id
_entity_poly.type
_entity_poly.pdbx_seq_one_letter_code
_entity_poly.pdbx_strand_id
1 'polypeptide(L)'
;MTEQEKRVATQRLGVLTVFRERLIELETDATLVYPKGHERNAGAQKDLDDLSIIVDRLDADPHVIELQVIAAEADLAAATAAVETATAKLRALRS
;
A
#
# COMPACT_ATOMS: atom_id res chain seq x y z
N MET A 1 10.73 0.55 -18.43
CA MET A 1 11.09 1.66 -17.52
C MET A 1 12.58 1.95 -17.59
N THR A 2 12.98 3.22 -17.74
CA THR A 2 14.38 3.67 -17.66
C THR A 2 14.87 3.69 -16.20
N GLU A 3 16.19 3.76 -15.99
CA GLU A 3 16.76 3.86 -14.63
C GLU A 3 16.28 5.12 -13.88
N GLN A 4 16.06 6.22 -14.58
CA GLN A 4 15.53 7.44 -13.98
C GLN A 4 14.05 7.27 -13.58
N GLU A 5 13.22 6.72 -14.47
CA GLU A 5 11.81 6.44 -14.17
C GLU A 5 11.70 5.48 -12.97
N LYS A 6 12.55 4.46 -12.90
CA LYS A 6 12.59 3.51 -11.78
C LYS A 6 12.90 4.18 -10.45
N ARG A 7 13.87 5.09 -10.41
CA ARG A 7 14.21 5.84 -9.18
C ARG A 7 13.04 6.71 -8.73
N VAL A 8 12.41 7.43 -9.67
CA VAL A 8 11.25 8.27 -9.37
C VAL A 8 10.07 7.43 -8.89
N ALA A 9 9.78 6.32 -9.56
CA ALA A 9 8.71 5.39 -9.18
C ALA A 9 8.96 4.77 -7.79
N THR A 10 10.21 4.42 -7.47
CA THR A 10 10.59 3.91 -6.14
C THR A 10 10.34 4.97 -5.06
N GLN A 11 10.72 6.22 -5.32
CA GLN A 11 10.45 7.34 -4.40
C GLN A 11 8.94 7.54 -4.21
N ARG A 12 8.17 7.54 -5.30
CA ARG A 12 6.71 7.69 -5.28
C ARG A 12 6.04 6.55 -4.51
N LEU A 13 6.47 5.31 -4.71
CA LEU A 13 6.00 4.14 -3.97
C LEU A 13 6.28 4.29 -2.46
N GLY A 14 7.46 4.77 -2.08
CA GLY A 14 7.78 5.06 -0.68
C GLY A 14 6.84 6.10 -0.06
N VAL A 15 6.56 7.19 -0.80
CA VAL A 15 5.60 8.23 -0.36
C VAL A 15 4.18 7.67 -0.26
N LEU A 16 3.74 6.88 -1.23
CA LEU A 16 2.43 6.24 -1.24
C LEU A 16 2.21 5.37 0.00
N THR A 17 3.20 4.58 0.41
CA THR A 17 3.12 3.76 1.62
C THR A 17 2.88 4.62 2.87
N VAL A 18 3.66 5.68 3.06
CA VAL A 18 3.49 6.61 4.19
C VAL A 18 2.13 7.31 4.16
N PHE A 19 1.68 7.71 2.98
CA PHE A 19 0.41 8.43 2.85
C PHE A 19 -0.80 7.53 3.08
N ARG A 20 -0.74 6.24 2.72
CA ARG A 20 -1.77 5.27 3.06
C ARG A 20 -1.92 5.08 4.57
N GLU A 21 -0.81 5.01 5.30
CA GLU A 21 -0.85 4.94 6.77
C GLU A 21 -1.49 6.20 7.37
N ARG A 22 -1.07 7.38 6.88
CA ARG A 22 -1.64 8.66 7.34
C ARG A 22 -3.12 8.82 7.01
N LEU A 23 -3.59 8.23 5.91
CA LEU A 23 -5.01 8.27 5.53
C LEU A 23 -5.91 7.59 6.57
N ILE A 24 -5.45 6.49 7.17
CA ILE A 24 -6.16 5.79 8.25
C ILE A 24 -6.28 6.68 9.49
N GLU A 25 -5.21 7.40 9.83
CA GLU A 25 -5.21 8.34 10.95
C GLU A 25 -6.18 9.51 10.71
N LEU A 26 -6.19 10.06 9.50
CA LEU A 26 -7.11 11.15 9.14
C LEU A 26 -8.57 10.68 9.05
N GLU A 27 -8.81 9.45 8.60
CA GLU A 27 -10.14 8.83 8.66
C GLU A 27 -10.61 8.71 10.10
N THR A 28 -9.73 8.26 11.00
CA THR A 28 -10.00 8.21 12.44
C THR A 28 -10.32 9.61 12.99
N ASP A 29 -9.54 10.62 12.62
CA ASP A 29 -9.76 12.00 13.04
C ASP A 29 -11.13 12.53 12.58
N ALA A 30 -11.51 12.31 11.32
CA ALA A 30 -12.75 12.83 10.74
C ALA A 30 -14.01 12.07 11.22
N THR A 31 -13.89 10.78 11.53
CA THR A 31 -15.02 9.91 11.85
C THR A 31 -15.25 9.69 13.35
N LEU A 32 -14.16 9.56 14.13
CA LEU A 32 -14.21 9.19 15.54
C LEU A 32 -13.83 10.35 16.46
N VAL A 33 -12.74 11.07 16.16
CA VAL A 33 -12.22 12.14 17.05
C VAL A 33 -13.04 13.43 16.90
N TYR A 34 -13.29 13.84 15.66
CA TYR A 34 -14.03 15.04 15.32
C TYR A 34 -15.21 14.68 14.41
N PRO A 35 -16.24 13.99 14.93
CA PRO A 35 -17.37 13.54 14.13
C PRO A 35 -18.20 14.72 13.60
N LYS A 36 -19.11 14.44 12.66
CA LYS A 36 -20.02 15.44 12.10
C LYS A 36 -20.74 16.22 13.21
N GLY A 37 -20.72 17.55 13.08
CA GLY A 37 -21.25 18.49 14.09
C GLY A 37 -20.19 19.00 15.06
N HIS A 38 -18.99 18.39 15.11
CA HIS A 38 -17.85 18.93 15.84
C HIS A 38 -17.24 20.13 15.09
N GLU A 39 -16.81 21.17 15.80
CA GLU A 39 -16.27 22.41 15.21
C GLU A 39 -15.05 22.18 14.29
N ARG A 40 -14.24 21.17 14.61
CA ARG A 40 -13.03 20.79 13.85
C ARG A 40 -13.28 19.80 12.70
N ASN A 41 -14.50 19.27 12.57
CA ASN A 41 -14.79 18.22 11.58
C ASN A 41 -14.50 18.69 10.15
N ALA A 42 -14.85 19.93 9.81
CA ALA A 42 -14.62 20.46 8.47
C ALA A 42 -13.13 20.48 8.08
N GLY A 43 -12.24 20.78 9.02
CA GLY A 43 -10.80 20.73 8.81
C GLY A 43 -10.30 19.29 8.65
N ALA A 44 -10.67 18.41 9.58
CA ALA A 44 -10.27 16.99 9.54
C ALA A 44 -10.76 16.29 8.25
N GLN A 45 -12.00 16.57 7.82
CA GLN A 45 -12.54 16.03 6.57
C GLN A 45 -11.79 16.58 5.35
N LYS A 46 -11.45 17.87 5.34
CA LYS A 46 -10.68 18.46 4.24
C LYS A 46 -9.28 17.83 4.13
N ASP A 47 -8.58 17.65 5.25
CA ASP A 47 -7.25 17.03 5.25
C ASP A 47 -7.31 15.59 4.73
N LEU A 48 -8.35 14.84 5.13
CA LEU A 48 -8.62 13.50 4.63
C LEU A 48 -8.88 13.49 3.11
N ASP A 49 -9.76 14.37 2.62
CA ASP A 49 -10.12 14.46 1.21
C ASP A 49 -8.92 14.85 0.34
N ASP A 50 -8.14 15.86 0.78
CA ASP A 50 -6.93 16.31 0.09
C ASP A 50 -5.90 15.18 -0.02
N LEU A 51 -5.67 14.43 1.06
CA LEU A 51 -4.72 13.31 1.06
C LEU A 51 -5.21 12.16 0.19
N SER A 52 -6.52 11.86 0.22
CA SER A 52 -7.12 10.80 -0.61
C SER A 52 -6.87 11.05 -2.09
N ILE A 53 -7.03 12.29 -2.57
CA ILE A 53 -6.76 12.64 -3.97
C ILE A 53 -5.29 12.37 -4.34
N ILE A 54 -4.35 12.62 -3.43
CA ILE A 54 -2.93 12.38 -3.68
C ILE A 54 -2.64 10.87 -3.74
N VAL A 55 -3.18 10.11 -2.79
CA VAL A 55 -3.07 8.65 -2.76
C VAL A 55 -3.63 8.04 -4.04
N ASP A 56 -4.84 8.43 -4.45
CA ASP A 56 -5.48 7.94 -5.68
C ASP A 56 -4.64 8.20 -6.92
N ARG A 57 -4.00 9.37 -7.00
CA ARG A 57 -3.11 9.72 -8.12
C ARG A 57 -1.82 8.91 -8.14
N LEU A 58 -1.25 8.60 -6.97
CA LEU A 58 -0.06 7.77 -6.86
C LEU A 58 -0.38 6.30 -7.13
N ASP A 59 -1.55 5.84 -6.70
CA ASP A 59 -2.04 4.48 -6.97
C ASP A 59 -2.38 4.24 -8.44
N ALA A 60 -2.79 5.28 -9.16
CA ALA A 60 -3.00 5.22 -10.59
C ALA A 60 -1.72 5.42 -11.43
N ASP A 61 -0.55 5.67 -10.81
CA ASP A 61 0.72 5.85 -11.53
C ASP A 61 1.20 4.52 -12.12
N PRO A 62 1.30 4.38 -13.46
CA PRO A 62 1.67 3.12 -14.09
C PRO A 62 3.01 2.54 -13.64
N HIS A 63 3.99 3.38 -13.29
CA HIS A 63 5.29 2.89 -12.84
C HIS A 63 5.27 2.45 -11.38
N VAL A 64 4.43 3.07 -10.56
CA VAL A 64 4.19 2.60 -9.18
C VAL A 64 3.49 1.23 -9.22
N ILE A 65 2.47 1.10 -10.07
CA ILE A 65 1.78 -0.18 -10.31
C ILE A 65 2.77 -1.24 -10.80
N GLU A 66 3.60 -0.93 -11.80
CA GLU A 66 4.62 -1.86 -12.33
C GLU A 66 5.55 -2.37 -11.21
N LEU A 67 6.03 -1.49 -10.33
CA LEU A 67 6.87 -1.88 -9.19
C LEU A 67 6.12 -2.74 -8.17
N GLN A 68 4.85 -2.44 -7.88
CA GLN A 68 4.03 -3.24 -6.99
C GLN A 68 3.77 -4.65 -7.55
N VAL A 69 3.53 -4.77 -8.86
CA VAL A 69 3.36 -6.07 -9.54
C VAL A 69 4.65 -6.88 -9.44
N ILE A 70 5.81 -6.28 -9.74
CA ILE A 70 7.11 -6.98 -9.63
C ILE A 70 7.33 -7.49 -8.19
N ALA A 71 7.02 -6.70 -7.18
CA ALA A 71 7.14 -7.12 -5.78
C ALA A 71 6.18 -8.27 -5.46
N ALA A 72 4.92 -8.18 -5.89
CA ALA A 72 3.91 -9.23 -5.68
C ALA A 72 4.27 -10.54 -6.39
N GLU A 73 4.85 -10.48 -7.59
CA GLU A 73 5.35 -11.65 -8.32
C GLU A 73 6.51 -12.33 -7.57
N ALA A 74 7.42 -11.54 -7.01
CA ALA A 74 8.52 -12.06 -6.19
C ALA A 74 8.01 -12.74 -4.91
N ASP A 75 7.04 -12.12 -4.23
CA ASP A 75 6.41 -12.68 -3.03
C ASP A 75 5.66 -13.98 -3.35
N LEU A 76 4.94 -14.02 -4.47
CA LEU A 76 4.24 -15.22 -4.94
C LEU A 76 5.23 -16.36 -5.23
N ALA A 77 6.35 -16.07 -5.88
CA ALA A 77 7.38 -17.06 -6.16
C ALA A 77 7.97 -17.63 -4.85
N ALA A 78 8.28 -16.76 -3.89
CA ALA A 78 8.80 -17.16 -2.57
C ALA A 78 7.79 -18.04 -1.80
N ALA A 79 6.51 -17.63 -1.79
CA ALA A 79 5.44 -18.38 -1.15
C ALA A 79 5.24 -19.76 -1.79
N THR A 80 5.29 -19.83 -3.13
CA THR A 80 5.18 -21.09 -3.88
C THR A 80 6.31 -22.05 -3.50
N ALA A 81 7.55 -21.57 -3.49
CA ALA A 81 8.71 -22.37 -3.08
C ALA A 81 8.60 -22.88 -1.62
N ALA A 82 8.06 -22.05 -0.73
CA ALA A 82 7.81 -22.44 0.66
C ALA A 82 6.76 -23.56 0.78
N VAL A 83 5.66 -23.47 0.01
CA VAL A 83 4.61 -24.50 -0.05
C VAL A 83 5.16 -25.81 -0.61
N GLU A 84 5.93 -25.77 -1.69
CA GLU A 84 6.58 -26.97 -2.26
C GLU A 84 7.49 -27.65 -1.23
N THR A 85 8.31 -26.86 -0.54
CA THR A 85 9.20 -27.35 0.52
C THR A 85 8.41 -28.00 1.66
N ALA A 86 7.34 -27.35 2.13
CA ALA A 86 6.48 -27.89 3.19
C ALA A 86 5.79 -29.19 2.76
N THR A 87 5.34 -29.25 1.50
CA THR A 87 4.68 -30.44 0.93
C THR A 87 5.66 -31.61 0.79
N ALA A 88 6.90 -31.35 0.38
CA ALA A 88 7.95 -32.36 0.30
C ALA A 88 8.27 -32.94 1.69
N LYS A 89 8.38 -32.08 2.72
CA LYS A 89 8.58 -32.52 4.12
C LYS A 89 7.41 -33.38 4.61
N LEU A 90 6.17 -32.98 4.33
CA LEU A 90 4.98 -33.75 4.69
C LEU A 90 4.97 -35.13 4.01
N ARG A 91 5.36 -35.22 2.74
CA ARG A 91 5.45 -36.50 2.02
C ARG A 91 6.50 -37.41 2.67
N ALA A 92 7.67 -36.88 3.00
CA ALA A 92 8.75 -37.64 3.65
C ALA A 92 8.36 -38.15 5.05
N LEU A 93 7.51 -37.44 5.78
CA LEU A 93 7.00 -37.91 7.08
C LEU A 93 5.93 -39.01 6.97
N ARG A 94 5.31 -39.16 5.79
CA ARG A 94 4.24 -40.13 5.53
C ARG A 94 4.71 -41.40 4.82
N SER A 95 5.96 -41.42 4.35
CA SER A 95 6.65 -42.58 3.76
C SER A 95 7.46 -43.32 4.80
#